data_AF-A0A445AGJ4-F1
#
_entry.id   AF-A0A445AGJ4-F1
#
_cell.length_a   1.000
_cell.length_b   1.000
_cell.length_c   1.000
_cell.angle_alpha   90.00
_cell.angle_beta   90.00
_cell.angle_gamma   90.00
#
_symmetry.space_group_name_H-M   'P 1'
#
loop_
_entity.id
_entity.type
_entity.pdbx_description
1 polymer ?
#
loop_
_entity_poly.entity_id
_entity_poly.type
_entity_poly.pdbx_seq_one_letter_code
_entity_poly.pdbx_strand_id
1 'polypeptide(L)'
;MQATCKVFLDAARSSAVYNVASMAELPVVFGYDLEDRPEDGFLYRSARRGNSAAIFRVGIREFCWMGRQVTRVGTLLEAADAGDVQARYMCAMLLLTPGVGDEADAGRAVEMYANVLAAGKIELCREFFGQLFANPQIGVHLSDPGKPVVCWSSVCPTRGTIGAANDLSSVSCVHCLAEFEVLHFFSLFTFR
;
A
#
# COMPACT_ATOMS: atom_id res chain seq x y z
N MET A 1 -37.01 -21.82 -7.21
CA MET A 1 -35.78 -22.44 -6.67
C MET A 1 -35.73 -22.11 -5.18
N GLN A 2 -35.84 -23.09 -4.29
CA GLN A 2 -35.85 -22.83 -2.84
C GLN A 2 -34.42 -22.99 -2.31
N ALA A 3 -33.80 -21.88 -1.93
CA ALA A 3 -32.44 -21.90 -1.39
C ALA A 3 -32.47 -22.48 0.03
N THR A 4 -31.66 -23.52 0.27
CA THR A 4 -31.52 -24.14 1.60
C THR A 4 -30.20 -23.72 2.24
N CYS A 5 -30.09 -23.85 3.56
CA CYS A 5 -28.83 -23.58 4.27
C CYS A 5 -27.64 -24.37 3.70
N LYS A 6 -27.88 -25.56 3.15
CA LYS A 6 -26.86 -26.37 2.48
C LYS A 6 -26.37 -25.72 1.18
N VAL A 7 -27.28 -25.20 0.35
CA VAL A 7 -26.92 -24.50 -0.89
C VAL A 7 -26.08 -23.26 -0.59
N PHE A 8 -26.44 -22.49 0.44
CA PHE A 8 -25.63 -21.35 0.87
C PHE A 8 -24.28 -21.77 1.42
N LEU A 9 -24.20 -22.83 2.22
CA LEU A 9 -22.94 -23.35 2.76
C LEU A 9 -22.01 -23.83 1.64
N ASP A 10 -22.55 -24.56 0.65
CA ASP A 10 -21.79 -25.07 -0.48
C ASP A 10 -21.32 -23.91 -1.39
N ALA A 11 -22.17 -22.91 -1.62
CA ALA A 11 -21.79 -21.69 -2.34
C ALA A 11 -20.70 -20.90 -1.59
N ALA A 12 -20.84 -20.73 -0.27
CA ALA A 12 -19.86 -20.02 0.57
C ALA A 12 -18.49 -20.73 0.62
N ARG A 13 -18.44 -22.04 0.37
CA ARG A 13 -17.20 -22.83 0.27
C ARG A 13 -16.55 -22.76 -1.11
N SER A 14 -17.19 -22.12 -2.09
CA SER A 14 -16.65 -21.98 -3.45
C SER A 14 -15.39 -21.11 -3.45
N SER A 15 -14.40 -21.50 -4.27
CA SER A 15 -13.18 -20.74 -4.48
C SER A 15 -13.43 -19.32 -4.98
N ALA A 16 -14.51 -19.12 -5.75
CA ALA A 16 -14.88 -17.81 -6.29
C ALA A 16 -15.24 -16.82 -5.17
N VAL A 17 -15.89 -17.29 -4.09
CA VAL A 17 -16.26 -16.43 -2.95
C VAL A 17 -15.01 -15.85 -2.30
N TYR A 18 -13.98 -16.68 -2.10
CA TYR A 18 -12.72 -16.24 -1.51
C TYR A 18 -11.97 -15.23 -2.39
N ASN A 19 -12.16 -15.22 -3.72
CA ASN A 19 -11.53 -14.24 -4.60
C ASN A 19 -12.20 -12.86 -4.48
N VAL A 20 -13.52 -12.79 -4.32
CA VAL A 20 -14.27 -11.51 -4.35
C VAL A 20 -14.77 -11.03 -2.98
N ALA A 21 -14.53 -11.80 -1.92
CA ALA A 21 -14.99 -11.45 -0.58
C ALA A 21 -14.42 -10.10 -0.12
N SER A 22 -15.27 -9.32 0.55
CA SER A 22 -14.82 -8.09 1.21
C SER A 22 -13.93 -8.42 2.40
N MET A 23 -12.86 -7.63 2.55
CA MET A 23 -11.94 -7.72 3.68
C MET A 23 -12.10 -6.54 4.65
N ALA A 24 -13.09 -5.66 4.45
CA ALA A 24 -13.25 -4.40 5.18
C ALA A 24 -13.32 -4.59 6.71
N GLU A 25 -13.98 -5.65 7.17
CA GLU A 25 -14.14 -5.97 8.59
C GLU A 25 -12.91 -6.66 9.20
N LEU A 26 -11.96 -7.10 8.37
CA LEU A 26 -10.74 -7.74 8.86
C LEU A 26 -9.68 -6.67 9.19
N PRO A 27 -9.15 -6.65 10.42
CA PRO A 27 -8.02 -5.80 10.80
C PRO A 27 -6.84 -5.97 9.85
N VAL A 28 -6.17 -4.86 9.58
CA VAL A 28 -5.00 -4.82 8.68
C VAL A 28 -3.74 -5.29 9.40
N VAL A 29 -3.57 -4.90 10.68
CA VAL A 29 -2.48 -5.35 11.54
C VAL A 29 -3.04 -5.83 12.86
N PHE A 30 -2.47 -6.93 13.32
CA PHE A 30 -2.90 -7.70 14.46
C PHE A 30 -1.78 -7.65 15.51
N GLY A 31 -2.13 -7.53 16.80
CA GLY A 31 -1.16 -7.63 17.90
C GLY A 31 -0.46 -9.00 17.94
N TYR A 32 0.65 -9.07 18.67
CA TYR A 32 1.64 -10.17 18.69
C TYR A 32 1.10 -11.58 19.07
N ASP A 33 -0.14 -11.74 19.56
CA ASP A 33 -0.68 -12.99 20.12
C ASP A 33 -1.62 -13.77 19.19
N LEU A 34 -1.26 -13.98 17.93
CA LEU A 34 -2.18 -14.53 16.93
C LEU A 34 -1.61 -15.66 16.08
N GLU A 35 -1.09 -16.68 16.75
CA GLU A 35 -1.17 -18.04 16.19
C GLU A 35 -2.61 -18.56 16.37
N ASP A 36 -3.21 -19.05 15.27
CA ASP A 36 -4.44 -19.85 15.22
C ASP A 36 -5.83 -19.18 15.35
N ARG A 37 -6.04 -17.99 14.78
CA ARG A 37 -7.42 -17.47 14.60
C ARG A 37 -8.10 -18.00 13.32
N PRO A 38 -9.39 -18.38 13.35
CA PRO A 38 -10.11 -18.84 12.16
C PRO A 38 -10.17 -17.78 11.04
N GLU A 39 -10.08 -16.50 11.40
CA GLU A 39 -9.96 -15.36 10.49
C GLU A 39 -8.66 -15.40 9.67
N ASP A 40 -7.53 -15.87 10.23
CA ASP A 40 -6.30 -16.07 9.47
C ASP A 40 -6.52 -17.12 8.38
N GLY A 41 -7.25 -18.18 8.70
CA GLY A 41 -7.64 -19.20 7.72
C GLY A 41 -8.45 -18.61 6.56
N PHE A 42 -9.38 -17.69 6.83
CA PHE A 42 -10.16 -17.01 5.78
C PHE A 42 -9.29 -16.05 4.95
N LEU A 43 -8.46 -15.25 5.62
CA LEU A 43 -7.56 -14.29 4.97
C LEU A 43 -6.59 -14.99 4.03
N TYR A 44 -5.85 -16.00 4.51
CA TYR A 44 -4.87 -16.72 3.69
C TYR A 44 -5.52 -17.53 2.58
N ARG A 45 -6.72 -18.10 2.80
CA ARG A 45 -7.48 -18.74 1.71
C ARG A 45 -7.85 -17.72 0.63
N SER A 46 -8.30 -16.54 1.01
CA SER A 46 -8.67 -15.46 0.08
C SER A 46 -7.46 -14.95 -0.71
N ALA A 47 -6.32 -14.73 -0.02
CA ALA A 47 -5.07 -14.33 -0.66
C ALA A 47 -4.61 -15.38 -1.70
N ARG A 48 -4.61 -16.68 -1.34
CA ARG A 48 -4.30 -17.78 -2.27
C ARG A 48 -5.26 -17.89 -3.47
N ARG A 49 -6.44 -17.26 -3.40
CA ARG A 49 -7.38 -17.19 -4.52
C ARG A 49 -7.25 -15.91 -5.34
N GLY A 50 -6.28 -15.04 -5.05
CA GLY A 50 -6.05 -13.81 -5.80
C GLY A 50 -6.89 -12.62 -5.34
N ASN A 51 -7.47 -12.66 -4.15
CA ASN A 51 -8.16 -11.48 -3.60
C ASN A 51 -7.13 -10.40 -3.25
N SER A 52 -7.12 -9.31 -4.00
CA SER A 52 -6.11 -8.25 -3.89
C SER A 52 -6.07 -7.62 -2.49
N ALA A 53 -7.23 -7.41 -1.87
CA ALA A 53 -7.34 -6.82 -0.53
C ALA A 53 -6.85 -7.77 0.58
N ALA A 54 -6.98 -9.08 0.37
CA ALA A 54 -6.44 -10.10 1.27
C ALA A 54 -4.91 -10.21 1.12
N ILE A 55 -4.41 -10.23 -0.12
CA ILE A 55 -2.96 -10.21 -0.38
C ILE A 55 -2.34 -8.96 0.23
N PHE A 56 -2.98 -7.79 0.07
CA PHE A 56 -2.54 -6.54 0.68
C PHE A 56 -2.39 -6.65 2.20
N ARG A 57 -3.40 -7.17 2.90
CA ARG A 57 -3.34 -7.35 4.36
C ARG A 57 -2.23 -8.30 4.79
N VAL A 58 -2.02 -9.40 4.05
CA VAL A 58 -0.88 -10.30 4.28
C VAL A 58 0.44 -9.55 4.09
N GLY A 59 0.57 -8.78 3.01
CA GLY A 59 1.75 -7.98 2.72
C GLY A 59 2.04 -6.90 3.77
N ILE A 60 1.01 -6.22 4.29
CA ILE A 60 1.17 -5.27 5.40
C ILE A 60 1.63 -5.99 6.67
N ARG A 61 1.02 -7.13 7.01
CA ARG A 61 1.47 -7.99 8.12
C ARG A 61 2.95 -8.32 7.95
N GLU A 62 3.36 -8.84 6.81
CA GLU A 62 4.76 -9.15 6.53
C GLU A 62 5.69 -7.93 6.66
N PHE A 63 5.30 -6.79 6.09
CA PHE A 63 6.05 -5.54 6.15
C PHE A 63 6.25 -5.05 7.59
N CYS A 64 5.19 -5.01 8.39
CA CYS A 64 5.22 -4.57 9.77
C CYS A 64 5.98 -5.54 10.69
N TRP A 65 5.90 -6.86 10.46
CA TRP A 65 6.51 -7.87 11.33
C TRP A 65 8.00 -8.11 11.07
N MET A 66 8.51 -7.89 9.85
CA MET A 66 9.89 -8.25 9.49
C MET A 66 10.92 -7.12 9.58
N GLY A 67 10.60 -6.08 10.36
CA GLY A 67 11.49 -4.98 10.75
C GLY A 67 12.89 -4.95 10.11
N ARG A 68 12.97 -4.45 8.86
CA ARG A 68 14.18 -4.11 8.05
C ARG A 68 14.55 -4.99 6.85
N GLN A 69 13.69 -5.83 6.28
CA GLN A 69 13.95 -6.41 4.95
C GLN A 69 13.07 -5.73 3.89
N VAL A 70 13.54 -4.57 3.41
CA VAL A 70 13.03 -3.88 2.20
C VAL A 70 12.95 -4.83 1.00
N THR A 71 13.74 -5.90 1.02
CA THR A 71 13.72 -7.06 0.11
C THR A 71 12.37 -7.81 0.01
N ARG A 72 11.33 -7.42 0.78
CA ARG A 72 10.06 -8.14 0.88
C ARG A 72 8.81 -7.30 0.56
N VAL A 73 8.91 -6.37 -0.39
CA VAL A 73 7.71 -5.72 -1.00
C VAL A 73 6.96 -6.67 -1.95
N GLY A 74 7.47 -7.89 -2.19
CA GLY A 74 6.90 -8.83 -3.17
C GLY A 74 5.39 -9.10 -3.01
N THR A 75 4.91 -9.34 -1.79
CA THR A 75 3.48 -9.56 -1.53
C THR A 75 2.64 -8.30 -1.73
N LEU A 76 3.18 -7.12 -1.38
CA LEU A 76 2.51 -5.84 -1.66
C LEU A 76 2.47 -5.55 -3.15
N LEU A 77 3.54 -5.88 -3.90
CA LEU A 77 3.56 -5.76 -5.35
C LEU A 77 2.56 -6.70 -6.00
N GLU A 78 2.42 -7.94 -5.50
CA GLU A 78 1.39 -8.87 -5.97
C GLU A 78 -0.02 -8.30 -5.74
N ALA A 79 -0.29 -7.70 -4.58
CA ALA A 79 -1.57 -7.04 -4.32
C ALA A 79 -1.81 -5.85 -5.26
N ALA A 80 -0.77 -5.06 -5.52
CA ALA A 80 -0.81 -3.91 -6.42
C ALA A 80 -1.12 -4.34 -7.87
N ASP A 81 -0.45 -5.39 -8.35
CA ASP A 81 -0.67 -5.98 -9.67
C ASP A 81 -2.08 -6.59 -9.76
N ALA A 82 -2.56 -7.18 -8.66
CA ALA A 82 -3.91 -7.77 -8.56
C ALA A 82 -5.05 -6.75 -8.48
N GLY A 83 -4.79 -5.45 -8.32
CA GLY A 83 -5.85 -4.45 -8.30
C GLY A 83 -5.90 -3.54 -7.08
N ASP A 84 -5.16 -3.85 -6.01
CA ASP A 84 -5.34 -3.17 -4.73
C ASP A 84 -4.75 -1.75 -4.75
N VAL A 85 -5.59 -0.76 -4.45
CA VAL A 85 -5.24 0.66 -4.53
C VAL A 85 -4.28 1.06 -3.40
N GLN A 86 -4.47 0.52 -2.21
CA GLN A 86 -3.63 0.82 -1.05
C GLN A 86 -2.24 0.20 -1.22
N ALA A 87 -2.20 -1.02 -1.77
CA ALA A 87 -0.95 -1.67 -2.15
C ALA A 87 -0.18 -0.89 -3.22
N ARG A 88 -0.86 -0.41 -4.28
CA ARG A 88 -0.22 0.45 -5.31
C ARG A 88 0.37 1.71 -4.70
N TYR A 89 -0.40 2.39 -3.86
CA TYR A 89 0.07 3.59 -3.18
C TYR A 89 1.32 3.30 -2.34
N MET A 90 1.26 2.27 -1.49
CA MET A 90 2.39 1.91 -0.63
C MET A 90 3.62 1.49 -1.41
N CYS A 91 3.46 0.65 -2.45
CA CYS A 91 4.57 0.24 -3.31
C CYS A 91 5.19 1.45 -4.01
N ALA A 92 4.38 2.39 -4.50
CA ALA A 92 4.88 3.62 -5.09
C ALA A 92 5.74 4.40 -4.08
N MET A 93 5.26 4.60 -2.85
CA MET A 93 6.01 5.34 -1.83
C MET A 93 7.33 4.65 -1.46
N LEU A 94 7.29 3.31 -1.26
CA LEU A 94 8.47 2.54 -0.91
C LEU A 94 9.51 2.52 -2.04
N LEU A 95 9.09 2.26 -3.29
CA LEU A 95 10.02 2.16 -4.42
C LEU A 95 10.60 3.52 -4.84
N LEU A 96 9.88 4.62 -4.64
CA LEU A 96 10.40 5.98 -4.85
C LEU A 96 11.32 6.46 -3.73
N THR A 97 11.47 5.67 -2.65
CA THR A 97 12.38 6.00 -1.56
C THR A 97 13.82 5.82 -2.01
N PRO A 98 14.69 6.83 -1.81
CA PRO A 98 16.11 6.70 -2.13
C PRO A 98 16.74 5.50 -1.40
N GLY A 99 17.47 4.66 -2.15
CA GLY A 99 18.17 3.49 -1.61
C GLY A 99 17.30 2.24 -1.40
N VAL A 100 16.02 2.28 -1.79
CA VAL A 100 15.10 1.13 -1.75
C VAL A 100 14.93 0.49 -3.13
N GLY A 101 14.51 1.27 -4.13
CA GLY A 101 14.32 0.79 -5.51
C GLY A 101 15.51 1.09 -6.42
N ASP A 102 15.65 0.32 -7.51
CA ASP A 102 16.54 0.68 -8.62
C ASP A 102 15.87 1.65 -9.62
N GLU A 103 16.57 2.07 -10.68
CA GLU A 103 16.00 2.99 -11.69
C GLU A 103 14.77 2.41 -12.41
N ALA A 104 14.72 1.09 -12.62
CA ALA A 104 13.58 0.43 -13.25
C ALA A 104 12.36 0.41 -12.31
N ASP A 105 12.60 0.24 -11.00
CA ASP A 105 11.59 0.34 -9.96
C ASP A 105 11.00 1.76 -9.88
N ALA A 106 11.81 2.81 -10.09
CA ALA A 106 11.34 4.19 -10.04
C ALA A 106 10.27 4.49 -11.11
N GLY A 107 10.46 4.01 -12.34
CA GLY A 107 9.47 4.18 -13.43
C GLY A 107 8.14 3.50 -13.11
N ARG A 108 8.20 2.24 -12.64
CA ARG A 108 7.02 1.48 -12.20
C ARG A 108 6.32 2.16 -11.02
N ALA A 109 7.09 2.71 -10.09
CA ALA A 109 6.54 3.38 -8.91
C ALA A 109 5.80 4.68 -9.26
N VAL A 110 6.31 5.47 -10.21
CA VAL A 110 5.60 6.65 -10.75
C VAL A 110 4.30 6.23 -11.43
N GLU A 111 4.29 5.14 -12.20
CA GLU A 111 3.07 4.63 -12.83
C GLU A 111 2.02 4.19 -11.78
N MET A 112 2.45 3.46 -10.75
CA MET A 112 1.57 3.08 -9.63
C MET A 112 0.97 4.31 -8.95
N TYR A 113 1.78 5.33 -8.67
CA TYR A 113 1.31 6.60 -8.11
C TYR A 113 0.30 7.29 -9.03
N ALA A 114 0.62 7.40 -10.33
CA ALA A 114 -0.25 8.01 -11.33
C ALA A 114 -1.62 7.32 -11.40
N ASN A 115 -1.66 5.99 -11.28
CA ASN A 115 -2.90 5.22 -11.24
C ASN A 115 -3.77 5.56 -10.02
N VAL A 116 -3.17 5.67 -8.83
CA VAL A 116 -3.90 6.07 -7.61
C VAL A 116 -4.40 7.51 -7.69
N LEU A 117 -3.57 8.40 -8.25
CA LEU A 117 -3.91 9.79 -8.50
C LEU A 117 -5.09 9.91 -9.47
N ALA A 118 -5.04 9.22 -10.61
CA ALA A 118 -6.10 9.22 -11.61
C ALA A 118 -7.41 8.62 -11.08
N ALA A 119 -7.33 7.68 -10.14
CA ALA A 119 -8.50 7.13 -9.44
C ALA A 119 -9.08 8.08 -8.37
N GLY A 120 -8.41 9.19 -8.05
CA GLY A 120 -8.82 10.13 -7.01
C GLY A 120 -8.75 9.54 -5.60
N LYS A 121 -7.79 8.64 -5.35
CA LYS A 121 -7.70 7.86 -4.09
C LYS A 121 -6.55 8.24 -3.16
N ILE A 122 -5.82 9.30 -3.48
CA ILE A 122 -4.67 9.77 -2.69
C ILE A 122 -5.07 10.06 -1.23
N GLU A 123 -6.09 10.88 -1.00
CA GLU A 123 -6.50 11.23 0.38
C GLU A 123 -6.98 10.00 1.17
N LEU A 124 -7.68 9.07 0.53
CA LEU A 124 -8.10 7.81 1.15
C LEU A 124 -6.90 6.98 1.58
N CYS A 125 -5.84 6.91 0.76
CA CYS A 125 -4.61 6.23 1.12
C CYS A 125 -3.88 6.95 2.26
N ARG A 126 -3.78 8.28 2.22
CA ARG A 126 -3.16 9.07 3.30
C ARG A 126 -3.84 8.85 4.63
N GLU A 127 -5.17 8.94 4.69
CA GLU A 127 -5.94 8.70 5.91
C GLU A 127 -5.70 7.29 6.44
N PHE A 128 -5.77 6.29 5.56
CA PHE A 128 -5.56 4.89 5.93
C PHE A 128 -4.16 4.65 6.52
N PHE A 129 -3.11 5.09 5.84
CA PHE A 129 -1.74 4.88 6.30
C PHE A 129 -1.40 5.76 7.52
N GLY A 130 -1.97 6.95 7.62
CA GLY A 130 -1.85 7.80 8.79
C GLY A 130 -2.44 7.12 10.04
N GLN A 131 -3.63 6.52 9.92
CA GLN A 131 -4.24 5.74 11.01
C GLN A 131 -3.43 4.49 11.34
N LEU A 132 -2.94 3.79 10.31
CA LEU A 132 -2.15 2.57 10.48
C LEU A 132 -0.86 2.87 11.25
N PHE A 133 -0.06 3.83 10.80
CA PHE A 133 1.25 4.13 11.40
C PHE A 133 1.19 4.98 12.67
N ALA A 134 0.03 5.60 12.98
CA ALA A 134 -0.20 6.20 14.29
C ALA A 134 -0.28 5.15 15.43
N ASN A 135 -0.45 3.86 15.11
CA ASN A 135 -0.50 2.79 16.12
C ASN A 135 0.92 2.48 16.66
N PRO A 136 1.23 2.80 17.94
CA PRO A 136 2.56 2.60 18.52
C PRO A 136 2.97 1.12 18.66
N GLN A 137 2.03 0.18 18.49
CA GLN A 137 2.33 -1.25 18.48
C GLN A 137 2.99 -1.70 17.16
N ILE A 138 2.90 -0.87 16.11
CA ILE A 138 3.48 -1.11 14.80
C ILE A 138 4.88 -0.47 14.78
N GLY A 139 5.90 -1.29 15.10
CA GLY A 139 7.31 -0.86 15.14
C GLY A 139 7.95 -0.73 13.76
N VAL A 140 7.42 0.14 12.89
CA VAL A 140 8.06 0.44 11.60
C VAL A 140 9.00 1.64 11.74
N HIS A 141 10.30 1.37 11.68
CA HIS A 141 11.32 2.40 11.57
C HIS A 141 11.86 2.43 10.14
N LEU A 142 11.39 3.38 9.34
CA LEU A 142 12.03 3.71 8.09
C LEU A 142 13.22 4.64 8.35
N SER A 143 14.31 4.45 7.60
CA SER A 143 15.42 5.40 7.59
C SER A 143 14.97 6.75 7.04
N ASP A 144 15.63 7.83 7.42
CA ASP A 144 15.47 9.12 6.77
C ASP A 144 15.64 8.93 5.25
N PRO A 145 14.61 9.18 4.44
CA PRO A 145 14.67 8.97 3.00
C PRO A 145 15.64 9.94 2.31
N GLY A 146 16.12 10.98 3.00
CA GLY A 146 16.76 12.12 2.35
C GLY A 146 15.76 12.88 1.47
N LYS A 147 16.25 13.71 0.56
CA LYS A 147 15.37 14.36 -0.43
C LYS A 147 15.13 13.38 -1.59
N PRO A 148 13.89 12.86 -1.77
CA PRO A 148 13.57 12.07 -2.95
C PRO A 148 13.77 12.95 -4.19
N VAL A 149 14.38 12.41 -5.24
CA VAL A 149 14.51 13.08 -6.53
C VAL A 149 13.81 12.22 -7.55
N VAL A 150 12.54 12.52 -7.81
CA VAL A 150 11.71 11.73 -8.73
C VAL A 150 11.64 12.42 -10.10
N CYS A 151 11.63 13.75 -10.14
CA CYS A 151 11.63 14.49 -11.40
C CYS A 151 13.05 14.75 -11.92
N TRP A 152 13.40 14.12 -13.05
CA TRP A 152 14.72 14.27 -13.69
C TRP A 152 14.77 15.32 -14.80
N SER A 153 13.62 15.87 -15.20
CA SER A 153 13.55 16.90 -16.24
C SER A 153 14.23 18.20 -15.80
N SER A 154 15.21 18.69 -16.56
CA SER A 154 15.90 19.96 -16.28
C SER A 154 15.05 21.20 -16.61
N VAL A 155 14.00 21.02 -17.41
CA VAL A 155 13.09 22.11 -17.84
C VAL A 155 11.78 22.13 -17.06
N CYS A 156 11.58 21.19 -16.14
CA CYS A 156 10.37 21.14 -15.32
C CYS A 156 10.38 22.30 -14.31
N PRO A 157 9.42 23.23 -14.36
CA PRO A 157 9.42 24.42 -13.51
C PRO A 157 9.18 24.10 -12.03
N THR A 158 8.58 22.94 -11.74
CA THR A 158 8.26 22.50 -10.38
C THR A 158 9.32 21.57 -9.78
N ARG A 159 10.40 21.25 -10.52
CA ARG A 159 11.44 20.34 -10.02
C ARG A 159 12.19 20.98 -8.85
N GLY A 160 12.26 20.28 -7.71
CA GLY A 160 13.01 20.71 -6.53
C GLY A 160 12.50 21.98 -5.85
N THR A 161 11.38 22.55 -6.32
CA THR A 161 10.76 23.76 -5.78
C THR A 161 9.48 23.47 -4.99
N ILE A 162 8.99 22.24 -5.01
CA ILE A 162 7.80 21.84 -4.25
C ILE A 162 8.16 21.65 -2.77
N GLY A 163 7.65 22.55 -1.93
CA GLY A 163 7.73 22.47 -0.48
C GLY A 163 6.38 22.18 0.17
N ALA A 164 6.38 21.95 1.49
CA ALA A 164 5.21 21.55 2.30
C ALA A 164 4.01 22.53 2.28
N ALA A 165 4.18 23.77 1.78
CA ALA A 165 3.17 24.83 1.81
C ALA A 165 2.63 25.21 0.42
N ASN A 166 2.97 24.47 -0.64
CA ASN A 166 2.58 24.85 -2.00
C ASN A 166 1.17 24.37 -2.35
N ASP A 167 0.39 25.23 -3.00
CA ASP A 167 -0.84 24.85 -3.67
C ASP A 167 -0.50 23.92 -4.87
N LEU A 168 -0.82 22.64 -4.71
CA LEU A 168 -0.53 21.61 -5.71
C LEU A 168 -1.48 21.70 -6.93
N SER A 169 -2.53 22.53 -6.87
CA SER A 169 -3.50 22.69 -7.98
C SER A 169 -2.83 23.15 -9.29
N SER A 170 -1.69 23.84 -9.19
CA SER A 170 -0.92 24.36 -10.32
C SER A 170 0.15 23.39 -10.85
N VAL A 171 0.39 22.27 -10.17
CA VAL A 171 1.45 21.32 -10.51
C VAL A 171 0.88 20.23 -11.44
N SER A 172 1.30 20.25 -12.71
CA SER A 172 0.91 19.23 -13.70
C SER A 172 1.88 18.05 -13.80
N CYS A 173 3.09 18.18 -13.23
CA CYS A 173 4.12 17.15 -13.33
C CYS A 173 3.89 16.03 -12.32
N VAL A 174 3.49 14.84 -12.81
CA VAL A 174 3.25 13.66 -11.97
C VAL A 174 4.48 13.22 -11.16
N HIS A 175 5.69 13.41 -11.69
CA HIS A 175 6.92 13.07 -10.98
C HIS A 175 7.15 14.01 -9.80
N CYS A 176 6.87 15.31 -9.96
CA CYS A 176 6.98 16.27 -8.87
C CYS A 176 5.87 16.06 -7.81
N LEU A 177 4.66 15.69 -8.25
CA LEU A 177 3.59 15.30 -7.32
C LEU A 177 3.96 14.05 -6.51
N ALA A 178 4.54 13.04 -7.16
CA ALA A 178 5.02 11.83 -6.49
C ALA A 178 6.15 12.15 -5.50
N GLU A 179 7.08 13.03 -5.85
CA GLU A 179 8.15 13.50 -4.95
C GLU A 179 7.60 14.13 -3.67
N PHE A 180 6.59 15.00 -3.81
CA PHE A 180 5.88 15.57 -2.67
C PHE A 180 5.16 14.51 -1.85
N GLU A 181 4.49 13.56 -2.51
CA GLU A 181 3.75 12.51 -1.82
C GLU A 181 4.66 11.63 -0.98
N VAL A 182 5.84 11.28 -1.50
CA VAL A 182 6.86 10.53 -0.75
C VAL A 182 7.21 11.27 0.54
N LEU A 183 7.51 12.57 0.46
CA LEU A 183 7.80 13.38 1.65
C LEU A 183 6.64 13.37 2.66
N HIS A 184 5.40 13.49 2.18
CA HIS A 184 4.22 13.41 3.03
C HIS A 184 4.10 12.03 3.69
N PHE A 185 4.23 10.95 2.93
CA PHE A 185 4.16 9.58 3.44
C PHE A 185 5.22 9.31 4.51
N PHE A 186 6.45 9.78 4.31
CA PHE A 186 7.51 9.62 5.30
C PHE A 186 7.26 10.42 6.57
N SER A 187 6.55 11.54 6.50
CA SER A 187 6.15 12.30 7.69
C SER A 187 5.20 11.52 8.63
N LEU A 188 4.56 10.45 8.13
CA LEU A 188 3.70 9.57 8.92
C LEU A 188 4.50 8.67 9.88
N PHE A 189 5.79 8.46 9.62
CA PHE A 189 6.66 7.68 10.48
C PHE A 189 7.36 8.64 11.44
N THR A 190 7.16 8.46 12.75
CA THR A 190 7.95 9.20 13.73
C THR A 190 9.39 8.69 13.70
N PHE A 191 10.30 9.46 13.10
CA PHE A 191 11.75 9.27 13.27
C PHE A 191 12.08 9.62 14.73
N ARG A 192 12.08 8.62 15.62
CA ARG A 192 12.65 8.72 16.96
C ARG A 192 13.96 7.98 17.02
#